data_AF-A0A831UIS5-F1
#
_entry.id   AF-A0A831UIS5-F1
#
_cell.length_a   1.000
_cell.length_b   1.000
_cell.length_c   1.000
_cell.angle_alpha   90.00
_cell.angle_beta   90.00
_cell.angle_gamma   90.00
#
_symmetry.space_group_name_H-M   'P 1'
#
loop_
_entity.id
_entity.type
_entity.pdbx_description
1 polymer ?
#
loop_
_entity_poly.entity_id
_entity_poly.type
_entity_poly.pdbx_seq_one_letter_code
_entity_poly.pdbx_strand_id
1 'polypeptide(L)'
;KIILPFLEEGEEGIGSYVEVRHLASALPGMRVRVVARHERTEGNRVFARMEAYNELGDLIGRGRTEQVILPRAKVEALFARLRERWARERG
;
A
#
# COMPACT_ATOMS: atom_id res chain seq x y z
N LYS A 1 -5.91 1.75 -4.09
CA LYS A 1 -4.52 2.27 -3.99
C LYS A 1 -4.58 3.79 -4.20
N ILE A 2 -3.97 4.57 -3.30
CA ILE A 2 -4.11 6.03 -3.27
C ILE A 2 -3.46 6.74 -4.49
N ILE A 3 -2.53 6.06 -5.16
CA ILE A 3 -1.79 6.64 -6.28
C ILE A 3 -2.41 6.38 -7.66
N LEU A 4 -3.46 5.54 -7.76
CA LEU A 4 -4.01 5.10 -9.06
C LEU A 4 -4.39 6.25 -9.99
N PRO A 5 -5.02 7.35 -9.52
CA PRO A 5 -5.38 8.46 -10.41
C PRO A 5 -4.17 9.20 -11.00
N PHE A 6 -2.96 8.94 -10.51
CA PHE A 6 -1.74 9.64 -10.89
C PHE A 6 -0.74 8.75 -11.65
N LEU A 7 -1.04 7.46 -11.84
CA LEU A 7 -0.17 6.56 -12.60
C LEU A 7 -0.31 6.83 -14.09
N GLU A 8 0.82 6.85 -14.79
CA GLU A 8 0.85 6.92 -16.24
C GLU A 8 0.54 5.55 -16.88
N GLU A 9 0.27 5.56 -18.19
CA GLU A 9 0.07 4.32 -18.93
C GLU A 9 1.31 3.42 -18.84
N GLY A 10 1.09 2.14 -18.53
CA GLY A 10 2.17 1.17 -18.36
C GLY A 10 2.83 1.18 -16.98
N GLU A 11 2.47 2.09 -16.08
CA GLU A 11 2.93 2.08 -14.69
C GLU A 11 2.09 1.15 -13.80
N GLU A 12 2.70 0.72 -12.70
CA GLU A 12 2.07 -0.02 -11.61
C GLU A 12 2.72 0.35 -10.27
N GLY A 13 1.89 0.42 -9.21
CA GLY A 13 2.34 0.68 -7.85
C GLY A 13 2.36 -0.58 -6.99
N ILE A 14 3.50 -0.89 -6.36
CA ILE A 14 3.61 -2.00 -5.40
C ILE A 14 3.87 -1.46 -4.00
N GLY A 15 3.14 -1.96 -3.00
CA GLY A 15 3.43 -1.64 -1.60
C GLY A 15 4.79 -2.23 -1.17
N SER A 16 5.66 -1.40 -0.60
CA SER A 16 6.98 -1.82 -0.13
C SER A 16 7.16 -1.73 1.37
N TYR A 17 6.36 -0.92 2.05
CA TYR A 17 6.45 -0.73 3.50
C TYR A 17 5.10 -0.34 4.08
N VAL A 18 4.84 -0.80 5.31
CA VAL A 18 3.70 -0.40 6.13
C VAL A 18 4.11 -0.35 7.58
N GLU A 19 3.70 0.72 8.27
CA GLU A 19 3.82 0.90 9.71
C GLU A 19 2.45 1.29 10.26
N VAL A 20 2.02 0.64 11.34
CA VAL A 20 0.75 0.97 12.00
C VAL A 20 0.93 0.97 13.51
N ARG A 21 0.37 1.99 14.15
CA ARG A 21 0.11 2.03 15.58
C ARG A 21 -1.39 2.04 15.83
N HIS A 22 -1.87 1.05 16.55
CA HIS A 22 -3.26 0.94 17.00
C HIS A 22 -3.42 1.76 18.29
N LEU A 23 -4.38 2.69 18.31
CA LEU A 23 -4.55 3.66 19.39
C LEU A 23 -5.89 3.50 20.14
N ALA A 24 -6.96 3.13 19.43
CA ALA A 24 -8.29 2.91 19.99
C ALA A 24 -9.07 1.91 19.12
N SER A 25 -10.23 1.46 19.59
CA SER A 25 -11.00 0.38 18.95
C SER A 25 -12.06 0.87 17.95
N ALA A 26 -12.42 -0.01 17.02
CA ALA A 26 -13.67 0.05 16.26
C ALA A 26 -14.40 -1.29 16.41
N LEU A 27 -15.67 -1.26 16.82
CA LEU A 27 -16.47 -2.49 16.98
C LEU A 27 -16.93 -3.05 15.63
N PRO A 28 -17.22 -4.35 15.53
CA PRO A 28 -17.89 -4.91 14.35
C PRO A 28 -19.17 -4.15 14.02
N GLY A 29 -19.34 -3.78 12.75
CA GLY A 29 -20.48 -3.00 12.26
C GLY A 29 -20.27 -1.47 12.27
N MET A 30 -19.27 -0.94 12.97
CA MET A 30 -18.94 0.49 12.88
C MET A 30 -18.32 0.84 11.52
N ARG A 31 -18.68 2.01 10.99
CA ARG A 31 -17.95 2.62 9.87
C ARG A 31 -16.54 3.01 10.29
N VAL A 32 -15.58 2.81 9.40
CA VAL A 32 -14.19 3.25 9.57
C VAL A 32 -13.81 4.15 8.41
N ARG A 33 -13.28 5.33 8.72
CA ARG A 33 -12.72 6.26 7.73
C ARG A 33 -11.20 6.20 7.77
N VAL A 34 -10.58 5.75 6.68
CA VAL A 34 -9.12 5.76 6.51
C VAL A 34 -8.73 6.92 5.61
N VAL A 35 -7.77 7.73 6.03
CA VAL A 35 -7.22 8.86 5.29
C VAL A 35 -5.75 8.62 5.01
N ALA A 36 -5.38 8.80 3.75
CA ALA A 36 -3.99 8.88 3.34
C ALA A 36 -3.68 10.31 2.92
N ARG A 37 -2.52 10.82 3.33
CA ARG A 37 -1.98 12.08 2.81
C ARG A 37 -0.60 11.81 2.25
N HIS A 38 -0.39 12.20 0.99
CA HIS A 38 0.95 12.23 0.39
C HIS A 38 1.85 13.10 1.25
N GLU A 39 3.01 12.57 1.63
CA GLU A 39 4.01 13.30 2.42
C GLU A 39 5.15 13.78 1.52
N ARG A 40 5.69 12.89 0.68
CA ARG A 40 6.73 13.20 -0.30
C ARG A 40 6.88 12.06 -1.31
N THR A 41 7.62 12.34 -2.37
CA THR A 41 8.06 11.34 -3.36
C THR A 41 9.58 11.46 -3.53
N GLU A 42 10.28 10.34 -3.46
CA GLU A 42 11.73 10.27 -3.68
C GLU A 42 12.01 9.27 -4.80
N GLY A 43 12.44 9.76 -5.97
CA GLY A 43 12.55 8.94 -7.17
C GLY A 43 11.21 8.27 -7.51
N ASN A 44 11.19 6.94 -7.56
CA ASN A 44 9.98 6.17 -7.83
C ASN A 44 9.26 5.69 -6.56
N ARG A 45 9.58 6.24 -5.38
CA ARG A 45 8.99 5.85 -4.10
C ARG A 45 8.07 6.94 -3.57
N VAL A 46 6.83 6.59 -3.31
CA VAL A 46 5.79 7.47 -2.77
C VAL A 46 5.59 7.16 -1.29
N PHE A 47 5.67 8.19 -0.45
CA PHE A 47 5.47 8.08 1.00
C PHE A 47 4.13 8.74 1.38
N ALA A 48 3.34 8.05 2.18
CA ALA A 48 2.08 8.58 2.67
C ALA A 48 1.91 8.39 4.19
N ARG A 49 1.39 9.41 4.85
CA ARG A 49 0.91 9.33 6.24
C ARG A 49 -0.52 8.81 6.24
N MET A 50 -0.80 7.92 7.19
CA MET A 50 -2.08 7.23 7.31
C MET A 50 -2.72 7.53 8.66
N GLU A 51 -4.02 7.81 8.65
CA GLU A 51 -4.86 7.93 9.84
C GLU A 51 -6.15 7.13 9.62
N ALA A 52 -6.64 6.49 10.67
CA ALA A 52 -7.90 5.77 10.66
C ALA A 52 -8.77 6.24 11.83
N TYR A 53 -10.07 6.40 11.56
CA TYR A 53 -11.05 6.88 12.53
C TYR A 53 -12.26 5.96 12.59
N ASN A 54 -12.81 5.73 13.78
CA ASN A 54 -14.07 4.99 13.93
C ASN A 54 -15.30 5.88 13.63
N GLU A 55 -16.49 5.29 13.76
CA GLU A 55 -17.77 5.95 13.47
C GLU A 55 -18.06 7.15 14.38
N LEU A 56 -17.50 7.16 15.59
CA LEU A 56 -17.62 8.25 16.56
C LEU A 56 -16.61 9.39 16.30
N GLY A 57 -15.62 9.15 15.44
CA GLY A 57 -14.58 10.12 15.12
C GLY A 57 -13.28 9.94 15.90
N ASP A 58 -13.14 8.90 16.72
CA ASP A 58 -11.91 8.64 17.47
C ASP A 58 -10.78 8.23 16.51
N LEU A 59 -9.56 8.73 16.75
CA LEU A 59 -8.37 8.26 16.05
C LEU A 59 -8.01 6.85 16.54
N ILE A 60 -8.38 5.83 15.77
CA ILE A 60 -8.15 4.43 16.11
C ILE A 60 -6.79 3.91 15.67
N GLY A 61 -6.17 4.56 14.69
CA GLY A 61 -4.84 4.18 14.23
C GLY A 61 -4.15 5.27 13.45
N ARG A 62 -2.82 5.23 13.47
CA ARG A 62 -1.97 6.08 12.63
C ARG A 62 -0.77 5.30 12.13
N GLY A 63 -0.19 5.73 11.02
CA GLY A 63 0.89 4.97 10.40
C GLY A 63 1.49 5.64 9.18
N ARG A 64 2.30 4.87 8.47
CA ARG A 64 2.95 5.26 7.22
C ARG A 64 2.89 4.11 6.22
N THR A 65 2.85 4.45 4.94
CA THR A 65 3.01 3.48 3.85
C THR A 65 4.02 3.98 2.85
N GLU A 66 4.67 3.03 2.18
CA GLU A 66 5.48 3.30 0.99
C GLU A 66 4.98 2.46 -0.17
N GLN A 67 4.92 3.09 -1.34
CA GLN A 67 4.66 2.43 -2.61
C GLN A 67 5.82 2.73 -3.57
N VAL A 68 6.25 1.72 -4.31
CA VAL A 68 7.24 1.86 -5.38
C VAL A 68 6.52 1.77 -6.72
N ILE A 69 6.71 2.77 -7.57
CA ILE A 69 6.20 2.82 -8.93
C ILE A 69 7.20 2.12 -9.85
N LEU A 70 6.71 1.17 -10.64
CA LEU A 70 7.51 0.40 -11.59
C LEU A 70 6.73 0.24 -12.90
N PRO A 71 7.43 0.01 -14.03
CA PRO A 71 6.76 -0.46 -15.24
C PRO A 71 6.02 -1.78 -14.96
N ARG A 72 4.78 -1.90 -15.43
CA ARG A 72 3.95 -3.10 -15.26
C ARG A 72 4.65 -4.37 -15.75
N ALA A 73 5.32 -4.30 -16.90
CA ALA A 73 6.10 -5.41 -17.44
C ALA A 73 7.22 -5.88 -16.48
N LYS A 74 7.84 -4.96 -15.73
CA LYS A 74 8.84 -5.32 -14.72
C LYS A 74 8.21 -6.07 -13.55
N VAL A 75 7.02 -5.66 -13.11
CA VAL A 75 6.26 -6.37 -12.06
C VAL A 75 5.91 -7.80 -12.51
N GLU A 76 5.42 -7.94 -13.74
CA GLU A 76 5.07 -9.23 -14.33
C GLU A 76 6.29 -10.16 -14.44
N ALA A 77 7.44 -9.64 -14.89
CA ALA A 77 8.68 -10.39 -14.98
C ALA A 77 9.19 -10.87 -13.61
N LEU A 78 9.08 -10.05 -12.57
CA LEU A 78 9.43 -10.44 -11.20
C LEU A 78 8.57 -11.63 -10.72
N PHE A 79 7.26 -11.58 -10.96
CA PHE A 79 6.36 -12.67 -10.60
C PHE A 79 6.57 -13.93 -11.46
N ALA A 80 6.86 -13.78 -12.75
CA ALA A 80 7.19 -14.91 -13.62
C ALA A 80 8.44 -15.65 -13.12
N ARG A 81 9.51 -14.92 -12.83
CA ARG A 81 10.75 -15.49 -12.26
C ARG A 81 10.52 -16.21 -10.93
N LEU A 82 9.65 -15.67 -10.06
CA LEU A 82 9.30 -16.33 -8.80
C LEU A 82 8.55 -17.64 -9.05
N ARG A 83 7.58 -17.65 -9.99
CA ARG A 83 6.85 -18.87 -10.37
C ARG A 83 7.76 -19.96 -10.91
N GLU A 84 8.70 -19.62 -11.79
CA GLU A 84 9.68 -20.57 -12.32
C GLU A 84 10.55 -21.19 -11.22
N ARG A 85 11.04 -20.36 -10.29
CA ARG A 85 11.79 -20.86 -9.13
C ARG A 85 10.95 -21.80 -8.28
N TRP A 86 9.70 -21.45 -8.00
CA TRP A 86 8.82 -22.29 -7.19
C TRP A 86 8.46 -23.61 -7.88
N ALA A 87 8.26 -23.62 -9.21
CA ALA A 87 7.99 -24.83 -9.97
C ALA A 87 9.16 -25.82 -9.93
N ARG A 88 10.41 -25.32 -9.97
CA ARG A 88 11.62 -26.16 -9.85
C ARG A 88 11.78 -26.85 -8.50
N GLU A 89 11.21 -26.30 -7.43
CA GLU A 89 11.23 -26.94 -6.10
C GLU A 89 10.15 -28.03 -5.95
N ARG A 90 9.21 -28.12 -6.90
CA ARG A 90 8.06 -29.05 -6.85
C ARG A 90 8.12 -30.16 -7.91
N GLY A 91 9.10 -30.14 -8.81
CA GLY A 91 9.36 -31.17 -9.81
C GLY A 91 10.59 -31.97 -9.44
#